data_AF-A0A314XVR7-F1
#
_entry.id   AF-A0A314XVR7-F1
#
_cell.length_a   1.000
_cell.length_b   1.000
_cell.length_c   1.000
_cell.angle_alpha   90.00
_cell.angle_beta   90.00
_cell.angle_gamma   90.00
#
_symmetry.space_group_name_H-M   'P 1'
#
loop_
_entity.id
_entity.type
_entity.pdbx_description
1 polymer ?
#
loop_
_entity_poly.entity_id
_entity_poly.type
_entity_poly.pdbx_seq_one_letter_code
_entity_poly.pdbx_strand_id
1 'polypeptide(L)'
;MSQRGMRLNIVTYSSLIYGMCLTDQWDEATRLFDEMVGQGVLPDIITLRILLDALFQGGMPEEAHKVLETRVNMVWSEQNNLQYAN
;
A
#
# COMPACT_ATOMS: atom_id res chain seq x y z
N MET A 1 18.33 15.01 6.95
CA MET A 1 17.34 15.65 6.06
C MET A 1 16.04 15.79 6.84
N SER A 2 15.52 17.00 6.95
CA SER A 2 14.46 17.39 7.89
C SER A 2 13.18 16.56 7.70
N GLN A 3 12.78 15.84 8.75
CA GLN A 3 11.44 15.28 8.93
C GLN A 3 10.43 16.44 9.00
N ARG A 4 10.04 16.98 7.85
CA ARG A 4 8.82 17.77 7.77
C ARG A 4 7.69 16.76 7.70
N GLY A 5 6.92 16.65 8.78
CA GLY A 5 5.68 15.88 8.85
C GLY A 5 4.61 16.44 7.91
N MET A 6 4.90 16.43 6.61
CA MET A 6 3.89 16.62 5.58
C MET A 6 3.17 15.29 5.47
N ARG A 7 1.90 15.30 5.85
CA ARG A 7 0.98 14.19 5.60
C ARG A 7 0.97 13.96 4.09
N LEU A 8 1.68 12.93 3.65
CA LEU A 8 1.76 12.57 2.25
C LEU A 8 0.36 12.14 1.80
N ASN A 9 -0.06 12.62 0.63
CA ASN A 9 -1.33 12.24 0.05
C ASN A 9 -1.19 10.93 -0.75
N ILE A 10 -2.33 10.34 -1.12
CA ILE A 10 -2.42 9.06 -1.84
C ILE A 10 -1.53 9.05 -3.10
N VAL A 11 -1.50 10.17 -3.84
CA VAL A 11 -0.78 10.34 -5.11
C VAL A 11 0.73 10.36 -4.89
N THR A 12 1.19 10.98 -3.80
CA THR A 12 2.63 11.04 -3.50
C THR A 12 3.14 9.67 -3.08
N TYR A 13 2.40 8.97 -2.22
CA TYR A 13 2.73 7.60 -1.84
C TYR A 13 2.76 6.67 -3.07
N SER A 14 1.71 6.68 -3.89
CA SER A 14 1.63 5.81 -5.06
C SER A 14 2.75 6.07 -6.06
N SER A 15 3.10 7.34 -6.30
CA SER A 15 4.19 7.71 -7.21
C SER A 15 5.56 7.26 -6.70
N LEU A 16 5.81 7.40 -5.40
CA LEU A 16 7.08 6.98 -4.79
C LEU A 16 7.22 5.46 -4.77
N ILE A 17 6.17 4.75 -4.34
CA ILE A 17 6.12 3.28 -4.34
C ILE A 17 6.35 2.77 -5.77
N TYR A 18 5.70 3.36 -6.76
CA TYR A 18 5.89 2.98 -8.16
C TYR A 18 7.33 3.17 -8.62
N GLY A 19 7.94 4.32 -8.34
CA GLY A 19 9.34 4.58 -8.69
C GLY A 19 10.32 3.62 -8.01
N MET A 20 10.07 3.27 -6.75
CA MET A 20 10.87 2.30 -6.00
C MET A 20 10.75 0.89 -6.61
N CYS A 21 9.54 0.47 -6.99
CA CYS A 21 9.34 -0.81 -7.68
C CYS A 21 10.00 -0.84 -9.08
N LEU A 22 10.10 0.29 -9.79
CA LEU A 22 10.80 0.35 -11.08
C LEU A 22 12.33 0.26 -10.95
N THR A 23 12.87 0.44 -9.74
CA THR A 23 14.31 0.49 -9.46
C THR A 23 14.75 -0.65 -8.54
N ASP A 24 13.93 -1.68 -8.41
CA ASP A 24 14.16 -2.86 -7.59
C ASP A 24 14.38 -2.57 -6.09
N GLN A 25 13.88 -1.43 -5.60
CA GLN A 25 13.96 -1.02 -4.19
C GLN A 25 12.76 -1.54 -3.40
N TRP A 26 12.65 -2.87 -3.30
CA TRP A 26 11.47 -3.58 -2.78
C TRP A 26 11.24 -3.35 -1.28
N ASP A 27 12.31 -3.34 -0.49
CA ASP A 27 12.25 -3.15 0.95
C ASP A 27 11.73 -1.74 1.30
N GLU A 28 12.24 -0.73 0.60
CA GLU A 28 11.80 0.66 0.72
C GLU A 28 10.36 0.85 0.26
N ALA A 29 9.95 0.25 -0.87
CA ALA A 29 8.58 0.30 -1.35
C ALA A 29 7.59 -0.30 -0.34
N THR A 30 7.96 -1.43 0.26
CA THR A 30 7.13 -2.13 1.25
C THR A 30 7.02 -1.34 2.56
N ARG A 31 8.14 -0.75 3.03
CA ARG A 31 8.13 0.15 4.21
C ARG A 31 7.24 1.36 3.99
N LEU A 32 7.31 1.96 2.81
CA LEU A 32 6.51 3.13 2.48
C LEU A 32 5.02 2.79 2.34
N PHE A 33 4.71 1.58 1.87
CA PHE A 33 3.35 1.03 1.89
C PHE A 33 2.81 0.82 3.32
N ASP A 34 3.60 0.21 4.19
CA ASP A 34 3.22 0.02 5.60
C ASP A 34 3.00 1.38 6.30
N GLU A 35 3.80 2.41 5.99
CA GLU A 35 3.58 3.79 6.47
C GLU A 35 2.26 4.37 5.96
N MET A 36 1.98 4.22 4.66
CA MET A 36 0.74 4.67 4.03
C MET A 36 -0.49 4.08 4.73
N VAL A 37 -0.49 2.76 4.95
CA VAL A 37 -1.57 2.05 5.65
C VAL A 37 -1.65 2.47 7.12
N GLY A 38 -0.51 2.60 7.81
CA GLY A 38 -0.45 3.05 9.20
C GLY A 38 -0.97 4.48 9.41
N GLN A 39 -0.88 5.33 8.40
CA GLN A 39 -1.47 6.68 8.40
C GLN A 39 -2.94 6.71 7.96
N GLY A 40 -3.55 5.55 7.70
CA GLY A 40 -4.94 5.43 7.24
C GLY A 40 -5.16 5.93 5.82
N VAL A 41 -4.09 6.05 5.02
CA VAL A 41 -4.20 6.40 3.61
C VAL A 41 -4.39 5.09 2.83
N LEU A 42 -5.51 4.98 2.12
CA LEU A 42 -5.82 3.75 1.39
C LEU A 42 -5.01 3.67 0.10
N PRO A 43 -4.26 2.60 -0.17
CA PRO A 43 -3.59 2.40 -1.45
C PRO A 43 -4.60 2.19 -2.58
N ASP A 44 -4.32 2.75 -3.75
CA ASP A 44 -5.15 2.51 -4.94
C ASP A 44 -4.86 1.14 -5.58
N ILE A 45 -5.77 0.70 -6.46
CA ILE A 45 -5.66 -0.60 -7.14
C ILE A 45 -4.37 -0.69 -7.97
N ILE A 46 -3.90 0.44 -8.51
CA ILE A 46 -2.70 0.50 -9.36
C ILE A 46 -1.45 0.24 -8.51
N THR A 47 -1.32 0.94 -7.38
CA THR A 47 -0.26 0.81 -6.38
C THR A 47 -0.17 -0.62 -5.87
N LEU A 48 -1.32 -1.23 -5.58
CA LEU A 48 -1.39 -2.62 -5.13
C LEU A 48 -0.94 -3.59 -6.21
N ARG A 49 -1.36 -3.39 -7.47
CA ARG A 49 -0.91 -4.24 -8.58
C ARG A 49 0.60 -4.17 -8.76
N ILE A 50 1.16 -2.96 -8.73
CA ILE A 50 2.61 -2.75 -8.84
C ILE A 50 3.34 -3.46 -7.71
N LEU A 51 2.90 -3.30 -6.46
CA LEU A 51 3.51 -3.96 -5.31
C LEU A 51 3.43 -5.49 -5.41
N LEU A 52 2.30 -6.04 -5.86
CA LEU A 52 2.18 -7.48 -6.03
C LEU A 52 3.11 -8.00 -7.12
N ASP A 53 3.11 -7.37 -8.30
CA ASP A 53 4.01 -7.72 -9.39
C ASP A 53 5.48 -7.64 -8.95
N ALA A 54 5.84 -6.60 -8.19
CA ALA A 54 7.16 -6.39 -7.62
C ALA A 54 7.54 -7.47 -6.58
N LEU A 55 6.66 -7.78 -5.63
CA LEU A 55 6.92 -8.77 -4.58
C LEU A 55 7.04 -10.20 -5.13
N PHE A 56 6.25 -10.53 -6.15
CA PHE A 56 6.39 -11.80 -6.87
C PHE A 56 7.72 -11.89 -7.63
N GLN A 57 8.20 -10.80 -8.22
CA GLN A 57 9.51 -10.74 -8.88
C GLN A 57 10.67 -10.78 -7.88
N GLY A 58 10.51 -10.15 -6.71
CA GLY A 58 11.48 -10.16 -5.61
C GLY A 58 11.56 -11.48 -4.84
N GLY A 59 10.66 -12.44 -5.10
CA GLY A 59 10.64 -13.73 -4.41
C GLY A 59 10.12 -13.64 -2.97
N MET A 60 9.26 -12.66 -2.67
CA MET A 60 8.72 -12.36 -1.34
C MET A 60 7.19 -12.62 -1.29
N PRO A 61 6.76 -13.90 -1.32
CA PRO A 61 5.34 -14.25 -1.41
C PRO A 61 4.56 -14.00 -0.11
N GLU A 62 5.22 -14.00 1.05
CA GLU A 62 4.58 -13.76 2.36
C GLU A 62 4.09 -12.30 2.47
N GLU A 63 4.92 -11.37 2.02
CA GLU A 63 4.64 -9.94 1.95
C GLU A 63 3.52 -9.67 0.94
N ALA A 64 3.52 -10.37 -0.21
CA ALA A 64 2.44 -10.29 -1.18
C ALA A 64 1.09 -10.73 -0.57
N HIS A 65 1.10 -11.76 0.27
CA HIS A 65 -0.09 -12.22 0.99
C HIS A 65 -0.62 -11.15 1.95
N LYS A 66 0.27 -10.52 2.74
CA LYS A 66 -0.08 -9.42 3.65
C LYS A 66 -0.73 -8.24 2.93
N VAL A 67 -0.20 -7.88 1.75
CA VAL A 67 -0.77 -6.81 0.90
C VAL A 67 -2.18 -7.18 0.41
N LEU A 68 -2.40 -8.44 0.01
CA LEU A 68 -3.72 -8.94 -0.39
C LEU A 68 -4.72 -8.95 0.77
N GLU A 69 -4.32 -9.45 1.94
CA GLU A 69 -5.16 -9.46 3.14
C GLU A 69 -5.58 -8.06 3.55
N THR A 70 -4.67 -7.10 3.48
CA THR A 70 -4.95 -5.68 3.77
C THR A 70 -6.05 -5.16 2.86
N ARG A 71 -5.98 -5.43 1.54
CA ARG A 71 -7.01 -5.03 0.57
C ARG A 71 -8.35 -5.71 0.83
N VAL A 72 -8.33 -7.01 1.11
CA VAL A 72 -9.52 -7.81 1.41
C VAL A 72 -10.21 -7.22 2.64
N ASN A 73 -9.48 -7.01 3.74
CA ASN A 73 -10.00 -6.42 4.97
C ASN A 73 -10.57 -5.00 4.78
N MET A 74 -9.94 -4.18 3.95
CA MET A 74 -10.46 -2.85 3.60
C MET A 74 -11.81 -2.93 2.85
N VAL A 75 -11.92 -3.80 1.84
CA VAL A 75 -13.18 -4.00 1.09
C VAL A 75 -14.30 -4.53 1.98
N TRP A 76 -14.00 -5.47 2.88
CA TRP A 76 -14.99 -5.95 3.86
C TRP A 76 -15.44 -4.85 4.83
N SER A 77 -14.53 -3.95 5.24
CA SER A 77 -14.88 -2.83 6.13
C SER A 77 -15.79 -1.78 5.44
N GLU A 78 -15.56 -1.53 4.16
CA GLU A 78 -16.37 -0.60 3.36
C GLU A 78 -17.80 -1.11 3.14
N GLN A 79 -17.97 -2.43 2.94
CA GLN A 79 -19.28 -3.05 2.75
C GLN A 79 -20.05 -3.25 4.08
N ASN A 80 -19.37 -3.56 5.18
CA ASN A 80 -20.02 -3.73 6.49
C ASN A 80 -20.46 -2.42 7.15
N ASN A 81 -19.82 -1.28 6.83
CA ASN A 81 -20.24 0.01 7.38
C ASN A 81 -21.55 0.54 6.76
N LEU A 82 -22.02 -0.06 5.66
CA LEU A 82 -23.32 0.26 5.06
C LEU A 82 -24.48 -0.54 5.66
N GLN A 83 -24.22 -1.58 6.46
CA GLN A 83 -25.25 -2.43 7.06
C GLN A 83 -25.73 -1.94 8.45
N TYR A 84 -25.02 -1.01 9.07
CA TYR A 84 -25.35 -0.45 10.40
C TYR A 84 -25.83 1.01 10.37
N ALA A 85 -26.14 1.56 9.18
CA ALA A 85 -26.62 2.93 9.00
C ALA A 85 -28.16 3.05 8.94
N ASN A 86 -28.92 2.08 9.44
CA ASN A 86 -30.38 2.16 9.58
C ASN A 86 -30.83 1.77 10.98
#